data_AF-A0A653AM20-F1
#
_entry.id   AF-A0A653AM20-F1
#
_cell.length_a   1.000
_cell.length_b   1.000
_cell.length_c   1.000
_cell.angle_alpha   90.00
_cell.angle_beta   90.00
_cell.angle_gamma   90.00
#
_symmetry.space_group_name_H-M   'P 1'
#
loop_
_entity.id
_entity.type
_entity.pdbx_description
1 polymer ?
#
loop_
_entity_poly.entity_id
_entity_poly.type
_entity_poly.pdbx_seq_one_letter_code
_entity_poly.pdbx_strand_id
1 'polypeptide(L)'
;MYMKRLVEALVYVLTIITSIIVICTFLTTYQFHYVGQMFNSYVPLQFGVSATMAALGLRFILDKSIERRMLYSGISFAISLSLLYFALNWIK
;
A
#
# COMPACT_ATOMS: atom_id res chain seq x y z
N MET A 1 16.45 -4.45 17.95
CA MET A 1 16.93 -4.99 16.66
C MET A 1 15.89 -5.88 15.98
N TYR A 2 15.21 -6.79 16.70
CA TYR A 2 14.14 -7.65 16.17
C TYR A 2 12.93 -6.90 15.57
N MET A 3 12.39 -5.89 16.27
CA MET A 3 11.21 -5.15 15.78
C MET A 3 11.43 -4.49 14.41
N LYS A 4 12.63 -3.96 14.14
CA LYS A 4 12.97 -3.40 12.82
C LYS A 4 12.88 -4.47 11.72
N ARG A 5 13.47 -5.64 11.96
CA ARG A 5 13.47 -6.74 10.98
C ARG A 5 12.06 -7.25 10.68
N LEU A 6 11.18 -7.29 11.68
CA LEU A 6 9.78 -7.69 11.49
C LEU A 6 9.03 -6.68 10.62
N VAL A 7 9.20 -5.38 10.87
CA VAL A 7 8.57 -4.34 10.06
C VAL A 7 9.12 -4.32 8.64
N GLU A 8 10.42 -4.57 8.46
CA GLU A 8 11.01 -4.70 7.13
C GLU A 8 10.46 -5.91 6.37
N ALA A 9 10.37 -7.07 7.01
CA ALA A 9 9.75 -8.26 6.42
C ALA A 9 8.29 -8.00 6.03
N LEU A 10 7.52 -7.32 6.91
CA LEU A 10 6.14 -6.94 6.64
C LEU A 10 6.03 -6.04 5.41
N VAL A 11 6.88 -5.02 5.30
CA VAL A 11 6.93 -4.11 4.14
C VAL A 11 7.25 -4.89 2.86
N TYR A 12 8.22 -5.82 2.90
CA TYR A 12 8.55 -6.66 1.75
C TYR A 12 7.35 -7.51 1.29
N VAL A 13 6.69 -8.20 2.22
CA VAL A 13 5.53 -9.04 1.90
C VAL A 13 4.39 -8.20 1.32
N LEU A 14 4.06 -7.07 1.96
CA LEU A 14 3.03 -6.14 1.46
C LEU A 14 3.36 -5.60 0.07
N THR A 15 4.62 -5.28 -0.19
CA THR A 15 5.06 -4.77 -1.49
C THR A 15 4.92 -5.85 -2.58
N ILE A 16 5.26 -7.11 -2.28
CA ILE A 16 5.06 -8.23 -3.21
C ILE A 16 3.58 -8.41 -3.53
N ILE A 17 2.74 -8.47 -2.50
CA ILE A 17 1.29 -8.62 -2.67
C ILE A 17 0.72 -7.46 -3.50
N THR A 18 1.13 -6.23 -3.21
CA THR A 18 0.64 -5.04 -3.93
C THR A 18 1.11 -5.03 -5.38
N SER A 19 2.34 -5.46 -5.67
CA SER A 19 2.82 -5.62 -7.05
C SER A 19 1.97 -6.62 -7.84
N ILE A 20 1.60 -7.75 -7.23
CA ILE A 20 0.69 -8.73 -7.84
C ILE A 20 -0.68 -8.09 -8.11
N ILE A 21 -1.23 -7.36 -7.13
CA ILE A 21 -2.52 -6.65 -7.28
C ILE A 21 -2.46 -5.64 -8.43
N VAL A 22 -1.36 -4.88 -8.55
CA VAL A 22 -1.14 -3.95 -9.66
C VAL A 22 -1.22 -4.70 -10.99
N ILE A 23 -0.47 -5.78 -11.15
CA ILE A 23 -0.45 -6.59 -12.38
C ILE A 23 -1.85 -7.14 -12.70
N CYS A 24 -2.54 -7.72 -11.71
CA CYS A 24 -3.90 -8.25 -11.87
C CYS A 24 -4.92 -7.16 -12.26
N THR A 25 -4.78 -5.96 -11.69
CA THR A 25 -5.61 -4.80 -12.04
C THR A 25 -5.37 -4.39 -13.48
N PHE A 26 -4.11 -4.27 -13.90
CA PHE A 26 -3.76 -3.93 -15.28
C PHE A 26 -4.27 -4.98 -16.30
N LEU A 27 -4.08 -6.27 -16.02
CA LEU A 27 -4.59 -7.36 -16.87
C LEU A 27 -6.10 -7.28 -17.08
N THR A 28 -6.83 -6.92 -16.03
CA THR A 28 -8.30 -6.83 -16.04
C THR A 28 -8.77 -5.53 -16.71
N THR A 29 -8.19 -4.37 -16.40
CA THR A 29 -8.55 -3.07 -17.00
C THR A 29 -8.38 -3.06 -18.52
N TYR A 30 -7.30 -3.66 -19.03
CA TYR A 30 -7.04 -3.71 -20.47
C TYR A 30 -7.67 -4.94 -21.17
N GLN A 31 -8.52 -5.70 -20.45
CA GLN A 31 -9.21 -6.89 -20.95
C GLN A 31 -8.31 -8.00 -21.54
N PHE A 32 -7.01 -8.00 -21.24
CA PHE A 32 -6.10 -9.06 -21.69
C PHE A 32 -6.46 -10.41 -21.07
N HIS A 33 -6.86 -10.42 -19.80
CA HIS A 33 -7.30 -11.61 -19.09
C HIS A 33 -8.18 -11.22 -17.90
N TYR A 34 -9.38 -11.78 -17.79
CA TYR A 34 -10.31 -11.43 -16.71
C TYR A 34 -9.93 -12.18 -15.43
N VAL A 35 -9.17 -11.53 -14.53
CA VAL A 35 -8.75 -12.10 -13.25
C VAL A 35 -9.81 -11.81 -12.19
N GLY A 36 -11.06 -12.19 -12.43
CA GLY A 36 -12.17 -12.01 -11.49
C GLY A 36 -12.70 -10.58 -11.35
N GLN A 37 -13.98 -10.44 -10.95
CA GLN A 37 -14.68 -9.15 -10.89
C GLN A 37 -14.12 -8.17 -9.84
N MET A 38 -13.40 -8.66 -8.83
CA MET A 38 -12.82 -7.80 -7.79
C MET A 38 -11.82 -6.78 -8.36
N PHE A 39 -11.02 -7.19 -9.34
CA PHE A 39 -9.98 -6.36 -9.97
C PHE A 39 -10.51 -5.46 -11.10
N ASN A 40 -11.80 -5.53 -11.41
CA ASN A 40 -12.45 -4.58 -12.30
C ASN A 40 -12.63 -3.20 -11.65
N SER A 41 -12.60 -3.15 -10.32
CA SER A 41 -12.58 -1.91 -9.56
C SER A 41 -11.15 -1.60 -9.12
N TYR A 42 -10.81 -0.32 -8.97
CA TYR A 42 -9.53 0.11 -8.40
C TYR A 42 -9.45 -0.08 -6.88
N VAL A 43 -10.51 -0.57 -6.23
CA VAL A 43 -10.60 -0.72 -4.76
C VAL A 43 -9.53 -1.66 -4.19
N PRO A 44 -9.27 -2.87 -4.76
CA PRO A 44 -8.21 -3.75 -4.26
C PRO A 44 -6.83 -3.09 -4.36
N LEU A 45 -6.59 -2.33 -5.44
CA LEU A 45 -5.36 -1.57 -5.63
C LEU A 45 -5.23 -0.48 -4.56
N GLN A 46 -6.28 0.28 -4.30
CA GLN A 46 -6.29 1.34 -3.28
C GLN A 46 -6.00 0.78 -1.88
N PHE A 47 -6.60 -0.36 -1.53
CA PHE A 47 -6.32 -1.06 -0.26
C PHE A 47 -4.88 -1.57 -0.18
N GLY A 48 -4.38 -2.23 -1.23
CA GLY A 48 -3.00 -2.75 -1.25
C GLY A 48 -1.95 -1.65 -1.12
N VAL A 49 -2.10 -0.57 -1.89
CA VAL A 49 -1.20 0.59 -1.83
C VAL A 49 -1.31 1.29 -0.47
N SER A 50 -2.52 1.45 0.08
CA SER A 50 -2.71 2.06 1.40
C SER A 50 -2.02 1.26 2.50
N ALA A 51 -2.19 -0.07 2.52
CA ALA A 51 -1.55 -0.94 3.51
C ALA A 51 -0.01 -0.90 3.40
N THR A 52 0.53 -0.90 2.18
CA THR A 52 1.96 -0.79 1.94
C THR A 52 2.52 0.55 2.39
N MET A 53 1.81 1.65 2.13
CA MET A 53 2.21 2.99 2.58
C MET A 53 2.13 3.15 4.09
N ALA A 54 1.14 2.56 4.76
CA ALA A 54 1.07 2.55 6.22
C ALA A 54 2.25 1.78 6.84
N ALA A 55 2.61 0.62 6.29
CA ALA A 55 3.75 -0.16 6.74
C ALA A 55 5.10 0.54 6.47
N LEU A 56 5.23 1.23 5.33
CA LEU A 56 6.37 2.10 5.02
C LEU A 56 6.50 3.26 6.01
N GLY A 57 5.40 3.93 6.36
CA GLY A 57 5.39 4.96 7.38
C GLY A 57 5.88 4.45 8.73
N LEU A 58 5.42 3.26 9.12
CA LEU A 58 5.85 2.59 10.35
C LEU A 58 7.35 2.21 10.31
N ARG A 59 7.86 1.82 9.13
CA ARG A 59 9.30 1.59 8.91
C ARG A 59 10.12 2.88 9.09
N PHE A 60 9.65 4.00 8.52
CA PHE A 60 10.34 5.29 8.65
C PHE A 60 10.32 5.84 10.09
N ILE A 61 9.27 5.57 10.86
CA ILE A 61 9.20 5.90 12.30
C ILE A 61 10.32 5.20 13.09
N LEU A 62 10.70 4.00 12.69
CA LEU A 62 11.75 3.25 13.35
C LEU A 62 13.16 3.72 12.95
N ASP A 63 13.30 4.56 11.92
CA ASP A 63 14.60 5.03 11.46
C ASP A 63 15.25 6.02 12.44
N LYS A 64 16.59 6.03 12.50
CA LYS A 64 17.37 6.84 13.44
C LYS A 64 17.47 8.32 13.04
N SER A 65 17.29 8.63 11.77
CA SER A 65 17.39 10.00 11.25
C SER A 65 16.08 10.76 11.48
N ILE A 66 16.06 11.74 12.40
CA ILE A 66 14.86 12.50 12.81
C ILE A 66 14.23 13.29 11.66
N GLU A 67 15.02 14.02 10.87
CA GLU A 67 14.50 14.87 9.78
C GLU A 67 13.81 14.05 8.69
N ARG A 68 14.49 13.00 8.20
CA ARG A 68 13.92 12.11 7.18
C ARG A 68 12.73 11.32 7.73
N ARG A 69 12.79 10.92 9.00
CA ARG A 69 11.71 10.17 9.67
C ARG A 69 10.38 10.92 9.60
N MET A 70 10.34 12.21 9.95
CA MET A 70 9.07 12.95 9.98
C MET A 70 8.52 13.20 8.58
N LEU A 71 9.36 13.59 7.63
CA LEU A 71 8.95 13.84 6.25
C LEU A 71 8.41 12.58 5.56
N TYR A 72 9.20 11.50 5.52
CA TYR A 72 8.80 10.29 4.81
C TYR A 72 7.65 9.55 5.52
N SER A 73 7.63 9.55 6.85
CA SER A 73 6.49 8.99 7.59
C SER A 73 5.23 9.81 7.37
N GLY A 74 5.30 11.15 7.43
CA GLY A 74 4.14 12.01 7.24
C GLY A 74 3.51 11.83 5.86
N ILE A 75 4.33 11.85 4.81
CA ILE A 75 3.86 11.68 3.42
C ILE A 75 3.24 10.30 3.22
N SER A 76 3.87 9.24 3.70
CA SER A 76 3.35 7.87 3.54
C SER A 76 2.02 7.66 4.27
N PHE A 77 1.87 8.19 5.49
CA PHE A 77 0.58 8.16 6.18
C PHE A 77 -0.49 9.01 5.50
N ALA A 78 -0.14 10.20 4.98
CA ALA A 78 -1.08 11.04 4.25
C ALA A 78 -1.61 10.34 2.98
N ILE A 79 -0.73 9.66 2.23
CA ILE A 79 -1.12 8.86 1.06
C ILE A 79 -2.03 7.70 1.47
N SER A 80 -1.67 6.97 2.53
CA SER A 80 -2.47 5.85 3.04
C SER A 80 -3.88 6.29 3.45
N LEU A 81 -4.01 7.37 4.22
CA LEU A 81 -5.28 7.95 4.65
C LEU A 81 -6.13 8.43 3.47
N SER A 82 -5.51 9.10 2.50
CA SER A 82 -6.19 9.60 1.30
C SER A 82 -6.77 8.44 0.49
N LEU A 83 -5.98 7.38 0.26
CA LEU A 83 -6.42 6.18 -0.46
C LEU A 83 -7.54 5.45 0.28
N LEU A 84 -7.46 5.32 1.60
CA LEU A 84 -8.52 4.73 2.42
C LEU A 84 -9.82 5.54 2.35
N TYR A 85 -9.72 6.86 2.40
CA TYR A 85 -10.88 7.75 2.27
C TYR A 85 -11.59 7.58 0.92
N PHE A 86 -10.83 7.54 -0.18
CA PHE A 86 -11.39 7.29 -1.51
C PHE A 86 -11.99 5.88 -1.64
N ALA A 87 -11.32 4.86 -1.11
CA ALA A 87 -11.81 3.48 -1.13
C ALA A 87 -13.12 3.32 -0.36
N LEU A 88 -13.24 3.95 0.81
CA LEU A 88 -14.44 3.88 1.67
C LEU A 88 -15.61 4.71 1.12
N ASN A 89 -15.35 5.88 0.53
CA ASN A 89 -16.42 6.68 -0.08
C ASN A 89 -16.97 6.08 -1.37
N TRP A 90 -16.24 5.18 -2.03
CA TRP A 90 -16.75 4.43 -3.19
C TRP A 90 -17.81 3.40 -2.79
N ILE A 91 -17.85 2.95 -1.53
CA ILE A 91 -18.80 1.93 -1.04
C ILE A 91 -20.16 2.57 -0.66
N LYS A 92 -20.53 3.68 -1.30
CA LYS A 92 -21.83 4.36 -1.11
C LYS A 92 -22.78 4.07 -2.25
#